data_AF-A0A2P8VQW4-F1
#
_entry.id   AF-A0A2P8VQW4-F1
#
_cell.length_a   1.000
_cell.length_b   1.000
_cell.length_c   1.000
_cell.angle_alpha   90.00
_cell.angle_beta   90.00
_cell.angle_gamma   90.00
#
_symmetry.space_group_name_H-M   'P 1'
#
loop_
_entity.id
_entity.type
_entity.pdbx_description
1 polymer ?
#
loop_
_entity_poly.entity_id
_entity_poly.type
_entity_poly.pdbx_seq_one_letter_code
_entity_poly.pdbx_strand_id
1 'polypeptide(L)'
;QMVHNPETIATAIRIGNPANWTKATAVQEASQGQFAAVSDGEILEAYRILAAEAGVFCEPASAASVAGLLKVKDQVPEGAKIVCVLTGNGLKDPDTAIHHSQNEVKAGLLPDLNVLAKAMGF
;
A
#
# COMPACT_ATOMS: atom_id res chain seq x y z
N GLN A 1 -3.45 13.81 18.57
CA GLN A 1 -4.38 13.36 19.64
C GLN A 1 -4.27 11.85 19.75
N MET A 2 -4.35 11.31 20.97
CA MET A 2 -4.36 9.86 21.18
C MET A 2 -5.66 9.25 20.64
N VAL A 3 -5.56 8.13 19.94
CA VAL A 3 -6.70 7.33 19.47
C VAL A 3 -6.75 6.07 20.34
N HIS A 4 -7.84 5.85 21.08
CA HIS A 4 -7.93 4.71 22.00
C HIS A 4 -8.15 3.37 21.28
N ASN A 5 -8.87 3.39 20.15
CA ASN A 5 -9.18 2.20 19.34
C ASN A 5 -8.73 2.44 17.89
N PRO A 6 -7.42 2.37 17.59
CA PRO A 6 -6.92 2.54 16.24
C PRO A 6 -7.34 1.34 15.37
N GLU A 7 -7.87 1.62 14.18
CA GLU A 7 -8.31 0.60 13.23
C GLU A 7 -7.76 0.90 11.82
N THR A 8 -7.26 -0.14 11.17
CA THR A 8 -6.81 -0.15 9.77
C THR A 8 -6.42 -1.58 9.39
N ILE A 9 -6.58 -1.93 8.11
CA ILE A 9 -6.00 -3.16 7.53
C ILE A 9 -4.47 -3.18 7.62
N ALA A 10 -3.81 -2.01 7.65
CA ALA A 10 -2.36 -1.88 7.74
C ALA A 10 -1.87 -2.08 9.18
N THR A 11 -1.91 -3.33 9.65
CA THR A 11 -1.68 -3.70 11.05
C THR A 11 -0.38 -3.16 11.66
N ALA A 12 0.71 -3.07 10.89
CA ALA A 12 2.00 -2.56 11.37
C ALA A 12 1.98 -1.07 11.77
N ILE A 13 1.01 -0.29 11.28
CA ILE A 13 0.81 1.12 11.63
C ILE A 13 -0.50 1.37 12.40
N ARG A 14 -1.16 0.30 12.89
CA ARG A 14 -2.38 0.38 13.73
C ARG A 14 -2.03 0.83 15.15
N ILE A 15 -1.56 2.07 15.29
CA ILE A 15 -1.02 2.65 16.52
C ILE A 15 -1.76 3.94 16.86
N GLY A 16 -2.45 3.95 18.00
CA GLY A 16 -3.22 5.10 18.45
C GLY A 16 -2.46 6.08 19.34
N ASN A 17 -1.32 5.65 19.90
CA ASN A 17 -0.45 6.47 20.74
C ASN A 17 1.04 6.21 20.40
N PRO A 18 1.60 6.86 19.36
CA PRO A 18 2.96 6.58 18.92
C PRO A 18 3.99 7.06 19.97
N ALA A 19 4.85 6.13 20.41
CA ALA A 19 5.85 6.39 21.44
C ALA A 19 6.83 7.52 21.10
N ASN A 20 7.09 7.75 19.81
CA ASN A 20 8.01 8.77 19.31
C ASN A 20 7.28 10.05 18.81
N TRP A 21 6.08 10.37 19.32
CA TRP A 21 5.29 11.53 18.89
C TRP A 21 6.11 12.82 18.79
N THR A 22 6.79 13.20 19.88
CA THR A 22 7.58 14.45 19.95
C THR A 22 8.72 14.50 18.93
N LYS A 23 9.38 13.35 18.67
CA LYS A 23 10.45 13.28 17.68
C LYS A 23 9.89 13.42 16.26
N ALA A 24 8.75 12.78 15.99
CA ALA A 24 8.09 12.86 14.69
C ALA A 24 7.64 14.30 14.37
N THR A 25 6.99 14.99 15.33
CA THR A 25 6.58 16.39 15.14
C THR A 25 7.78 17.32 14.95
N ALA A 26 8.85 17.14 15.72
CA ALA A 26 10.06 17.96 15.56
C ALA A 26 10.70 17.79 14.17
N VAL A 27 10.73 16.57 13.62
CA VAL A 27 11.25 16.32 12.25
C VAL A 27 10.31 16.90 11.20
N GLN A 28 9.00 16.81 11.39
CA GLN A 28 8.02 17.39 10.47
C GLN A 28 8.15 18.91 10.38
N GLU A 29 8.30 19.59 11.53
CA GLU A 29 8.56 21.04 11.59
C GLU A 29 9.90 21.41 10.96
N ALA A 30 10.99 20.72 11.33
CA ALA A 30 12.34 21.03 10.85
C ALA A 30 12.52 20.78 9.34
N SER A 31 11.85 19.77 8.79
CA SER A 31 11.88 19.46 7.35
C SER A 31 10.92 20.29 6.52
N GLN A 32 10.05 21.09 7.15
CA GLN A 32 8.91 21.77 6.51
C GLN A 32 8.00 20.78 5.76
N GLY A 33 7.98 19.53 6.19
CA GLY A 33 7.15 18.47 5.65
C GLY A 33 5.75 18.47 6.28
N GLN A 34 5.00 17.41 6.00
CA GLN A 34 3.65 17.23 6.54
C GLN A 34 3.34 15.77 6.82
N PHE A 35 2.40 15.53 7.73
CA PHE A 35 1.76 14.24 7.90
C PHE A 35 0.40 14.26 7.20
N ALA A 36 0.17 13.31 6.30
CA ALA A 36 -1.10 13.14 5.62
C ALA A 36 -1.66 11.75 5.95
N ALA A 37 -2.95 11.71 6.31
CA ALA A 37 -3.66 10.45 6.51
C ALA A 37 -4.15 9.91 5.16
N VAL A 38 -4.07 8.59 5.00
CA VAL A 38 -4.65 7.84 3.88
C VAL A 38 -5.63 6.81 4.42
N SER A 39 -6.67 6.55 3.65
CA SER A 39 -7.67 5.51 3.92
C SER A 39 -7.16 4.13 3.54
N ASP A 40 -7.76 3.08 4.11
CA ASP A 40 -7.47 1.69 3.72
C ASP A 40 -7.69 1.44 2.22
N GLY A 41 -8.66 2.12 1.60
CA GLY A 41 -8.88 2.08 0.15
C GLY A 41 -7.71 2.63 -0.64
N GLU A 42 -7.18 3.79 -0.25
CA GLU A 42 -5.99 4.40 -0.86
C GLU A 42 -4.74 3.52 -0.65
N ILE A 43 -4.60 2.91 0.53
CA ILE A 43 -3.51 1.96 0.83
C ILE A 43 -3.58 0.74 -0.09
N LEU A 44 -4.75 0.11 -0.19
CA LEU A 44 -4.96 -1.07 -1.03
C LEU A 44 -4.76 -0.77 -2.51
N GLU A 45 -5.09 0.44 -2.96
CA GLU A 45 -4.83 0.87 -4.33
C GLU A 45 -3.34 1.00 -4.62
N ALA A 46 -2.60 1.71 -3.76
CA ALA A 46 -1.15 1.81 -3.89
C ALA A 46 -0.45 0.44 -3.79
N TYR A 47 -0.95 -0.43 -2.92
CA TYR A 47 -0.48 -1.81 -2.76
C TYR A 47 -0.61 -2.61 -4.06
N ARG A 48 -1.75 -2.50 -4.76
CA ARG A 48 -1.98 -3.15 -6.05
C ARG A 48 -1.12 -2.54 -7.16
N ILE A 49 -1.01 -1.21 -7.24
CA ILE A 49 -0.16 -0.52 -8.21
C ILE A 49 1.29 -0.99 -8.07
N LEU A 50 1.83 -1.03 -6.85
CA LEU A 50 3.20 -1.50 -6.59
C LEU A 50 3.43 -2.93 -7.09
N ALA A 51 2.49 -3.84 -6.84
CA ALA A 51 2.61 -5.23 -7.25
C ALA A 51 2.44 -5.42 -8.77
N ALA A 52 1.40 -4.81 -9.35
CA ALA A 52 1.00 -5.04 -10.73
C ALA A 52 1.83 -4.25 -11.76
N GLU A 53 2.20 -3.00 -11.43
CA GLU A 53 2.87 -2.11 -12.38
C GLU A 53 4.38 -2.02 -12.15
N ALA A 54 4.82 -2.08 -10.88
CA ALA A 54 6.24 -1.97 -10.53
C ALA A 54 6.91 -3.32 -10.24
N GLY A 55 6.15 -4.41 -10.09
CA GLY A 55 6.69 -5.72 -9.70
C GLY A 55 7.28 -5.74 -8.29
N VAL A 56 6.86 -4.82 -7.42
CA VAL A 56 7.36 -4.68 -6.05
C VAL A 56 6.28 -5.11 -5.07
N PHE A 57 6.52 -6.20 -4.34
CA PHE A 57 5.56 -6.76 -3.40
C PHE A 57 5.89 -6.41 -1.94
N CYS A 58 5.15 -5.46 -1.36
CA CYS A 58 5.30 -5.00 0.02
C CYS A 58 4.04 -5.26 0.85
N GLU A 59 4.11 -5.17 2.19
CA GLU A 59 2.92 -5.25 3.07
C GLU A 59 2.04 -3.98 2.99
N PRO A 60 0.76 -4.01 3.43
CA PRO A 60 -0.14 -2.84 3.33
C PRO A 60 0.40 -1.57 3.99
N ALA A 61 1.02 -1.68 5.18
CA ALA A 61 1.61 -0.53 5.87
C ALA A 61 2.74 0.15 5.07
N SER A 62 3.48 -0.62 4.26
CA SER A 62 4.52 -0.08 3.38
C SER A 62 3.92 0.74 2.24
N ALA A 63 2.80 0.25 1.67
CA ALA A 63 2.10 0.91 0.59
C ALA A 63 1.51 2.28 0.99
N ALA A 64 1.32 2.54 2.29
CA ALA A 64 0.86 3.84 2.79
C ALA A 64 1.78 5.01 2.37
N SER A 65 3.08 4.78 2.21
CA SER A 65 4.03 5.80 1.72
C SER A 65 3.75 6.23 0.28
N VAL A 66 3.36 5.28 -0.58
CA VAL A 66 3.01 5.54 -1.99
C VAL A 66 1.58 6.09 -2.09
N ALA A 67 0.65 5.58 -1.29
CA ALA A 67 -0.71 6.13 -1.20
C ALA A 67 -0.67 7.61 -0.80
N GLY A 68 0.18 7.97 0.18
CA GLY A 68 0.39 9.35 0.60
C GLY A 68 0.91 10.22 -0.55
N LEU A 69 1.90 9.73 -1.29
CA LEU A 69 2.42 10.41 -2.48
C LEU A 69 1.33 10.63 -3.54
N LEU A 70 0.57 9.58 -3.89
CA LEU A 70 -0.50 9.66 -4.89
C LEU A 70 -1.57 10.69 -4.51
N LYS A 71 -1.88 10.80 -3.21
CA LYS A 71 -2.85 11.75 -2.66
C LYS A 71 -2.40 13.20 -2.76
N VAL A 72 -1.10 13.48 -2.57
CA VAL A 72 -0.55 14.84 -2.59
C VAL A 72 0.23 15.15 -3.86
N LYS A 73 0.10 14.33 -4.91
CA LYS A 73 0.90 14.42 -6.14
C LYS A 73 0.88 15.82 -6.79
N ASP A 74 -0.23 16.54 -6.68
CA ASP A 74 -0.39 17.88 -7.26
C ASP A 74 0.40 18.96 -6.48
N GLN A 75 0.89 18.64 -5.29
CA GLN A 75 1.76 19.49 -4.47
C GLN A 75 3.25 19.22 -4.74
N VAL A 76 3.58 18.17 -5.48
CA VAL A 76 4.95 17.77 -5.77
C VAL A 76 5.45 18.58 -6.98
N PRO A 77 6.59 19.30 -6.86
CA PRO A 77 7.16 20.03 -7.99
C PRO A 77 7.52 19.11 -9.15
N GLU A 78 7.33 19.59 -10.37
CA GLU A 78 7.75 18.87 -11.56
C GLU A 78 9.26 18.55 -11.53
N GLY A 79 9.63 17.31 -11.89
CA GLY A 79 11.01 16.84 -11.85
C GLY A 79 11.58 16.52 -10.46
N ALA A 80 10.77 16.64 -9.39
CA ALA A 80 11.21 16.26 -8.05
C ALA A 80 11.59 14.77 -7.98
N LYS A 81 12.66 14.48 -7.23
CA LYS A 81 13.06 13.10 -6.89
C LYS A 81 12.44 12.73 -5.56
N ILE A 82 11.66 11.65 -5.55
CA ILE A 82 10.91 11.19 -4.38
C ILE A 82 11.39 9.80 -4.00
N VAL A 83 11.47 9.55 -2.69
CA VAL A 83 11.77 8.24 -2.14
C VAL A 83 10.60 7.82 -1.25
N CYS A 84 9.94 6.71 -1.61
CA CYS A 84 8.94 6.05 -0.77
C CYS A 84 9.59 4.86 -0.07
N VAL A 85 9.50 4.81 1.27
CA VAL A 85 10.09 3.73 2.07
C VAL A 85 9.08 2.60 2.21
N LEU A 86 9.42 1.43 1.66
CA LEU A 86 8.65 0.20 1.82
C LEU A 86 9.27 -0.63 2.95
N THR A 87 8.67 -0.56 4.13
CA THR A 87 9.26 -1.09 5.37
C THR A 87 9.28 -2.61 5.49
N GLY A 88 8.39 -3.32 4.77
CA GLY A 88 8.26 -4.76 4.87
C GLY A 88 7.82 -5.45 3.59
N ASN A 89 8.26 -6.69 3.44
CA ASN A 89 7.95 -7.55 2.31
C ASN A 89 6.48 -8.02 2.38
N GLY A 90 5.82 -8.13 1.23
CA GLY A 90 4.42 -8.57 1.13
C GLY A 90 4.16 -9.98 1.67
N LEU A 91 5.18 -10.84 1.74
CA LEU A 91 5.08 -12.18 2.33
C LEU A 91 4.83 -12.19 3.85
N LYS A 92 4.92 -11.03 4.53
CA LYS A 92 4.50 -10.91 5.94
C LYS A 92 2.98 -10.99 6.12
N ASP A 93 2.21 -10.67 5.08
CA ASP A 93 0.74 -10.60 5.14
C ASP A 93 0.14 -11.22 3.86
N PRO A 94 0.20 -12.55 3.72
CA PRO A 94 -0.37 -13.24 2.57
C PRO A 94 -1.91 -13.17 2.55
N ASP A 95 -2.56 -13.01 3.71
CA ASP A 95 -4.02 -12.97 3.81
C ASP A 95 -4.58 -11.72 3.12
N THR A 96 -3.96 -10.55 3.33
CA THR A 96 -4.35 -9.34 2.58
C THR A 96 -4.19 -9.53 1.07
N ALA A 97 -3.14 -10.22 0.63
CA ALA A 97 -2.94 -10.50 -0.79
C ALA A 97 -4.07 -11.37 -1.36
N ILE A 98 -4.46 -12.43 -0.64
CA ILE A 98 -5.52 -13.34 -1.06
C ILE A 98 -6.88 -12.63 -1.09
N HIS A 99 -7.20 -11.84 -0.05
CA HIS A 99 -8.52 -11.20 0.09
C HIS A 99 -8.70 -9.94 -0.77
N HIS A 100 -7.62 -9.22 -1.08
CA HIS A 100 -7.70 -7.92 -1.76
C HIS A 100 -7.04 -7.89 -3.14
N SER A 101 -6.59 -9.05 -3.63
CA SER A 101 -6.30 -9.26 -5.04
C SER A 101 -7.59 -9.12 -5.87
N GLN A 102 -7.50 -8.40 -6.98
CA GLN A 102 -8.58 -8.30 -7.96
C GLN A 102 -8.44 -9.33 -9.09
N ASN A 103 -7.50 -10.27 -8.96
CA ASN A 103 -7.28 -11.31 -9.97
C ASN A 103 -8.35 -12.40 -9.86
N GLU A 104 -8.95 -12.75 -11.01
CA GLU A 104 -9.84 -13.90 -11.10
C GLU A 104 -9.04 -15.20 -11.18
N VAL A 105 -9.17 -16.05 -10.16
CA VAL A 105 -8.63 -17.42 -10.20
C VAL A 105 -9.57 -18.29 -11.02
N LYS A 106 -9.14 -18.70 -12.22
CA LYS A 106 -9.90 -19.63 -13.08
C LYS A 106 -9.67 -21.07 -12.65
N ALA A 107 -10.62 -21.62 -11.90
CA ALA A 107 -10.55 -22.99 -11.39
C ALA A 107 -11.37 -23.99 -12.24
N GLY A 108 -11.00 -25.28 -12.18
CA GLY A 108 -11.77 -26.36 -12.80
C GLY A 108 -11.71 -26.42 -14.33
N LEU A 109 -10.68 -25.84 -14.95
CA LEU A 109 -10.49 -25.91 -16.39
C LEU A 109 -10.09 -27.33 -16.82
N LEU A 110 -10.67 -27.80 -17.92
CA LEU A 110 -10.22 -29.03 -18.56
C LEU A 110 -8.78 -28.85 -19.09
N PRO A 111 -7.94 -29.91 -19.05
CA PRO A 111 -6.57 -29.88 -19.58
C PRO A 111 -6.59 -29.93 -21.12
N ASP A 112 -7.22 -28.93 -21.74
CA ASP A 112 -7.39 -28.78 -23.17
C ASP A 112 -6.86 -27.41 -23.64
N LEU A 113 -6.15 -27.40 -24.77
CA LEU A 113 -5.49 -26.20 -25.26
C LEU A 113 -6.47 -25.07 -25.60
N ASN A 114 -7.62 -25.40 -26.22
CA ASN A 114 -8.60 -24.40 -26.61
C ASN A 114 -9.30 -23.81 -25.38
N VAL A 115 -9.57 -24.65 -24.37
CA VAL A 115 -10.13 -24.21 -23.09
C VAL A 115 -9.17 -23.24 -22.38
N LEU A 116 -7.87 -23.57 -22.34
CA LEU A 116 -6.86 -22.71 -21.71
C LEU A 116 -6.66 -21.40 -22.47
N ALA A 117 -6.56 -21.43 -23.81
CA ALA A 117 -6.40 -20.24 -24.63
C ALA A 117 -7.55 -19.23 -24.40
N LYS A 118 -8.79 -19.71 -24.49
CA LYS A 118 -9.98 -18.90 -24.21
C LYS A 118 -9.99 -18.36 -22.78
N ALA A 119 -9.55 -19.16 -21.79
CA ALA A 119 -9.48 -18.73 -20.41
C ALA A 119 -8.40 -17.64 -20.20
N MET A 120 -7.31 -17.65 -20.94
CA MET A 120 -6.27 -16.63 -20.88
C MET A 120 -6.61 -15.36 -21.69
N GLY A 121 -7.71 -15.38 -22.46
CA GLY A 121 -8.14 -14.24 -23.29
C GLY A 121 -7.55 -14.24 -24.70
N PHE A 122 -7.04 -15.37 -25.18
CA PHE A 122 -6.64 -15.58 -26.58
C PHE A 122 -7.81 -16.09 -27.44
#